data_AF-A0A0D2ESS8-F1
#
_entry.id   AF-A0A0D2ESS8-F1
#
_cell.length_a   1.000
_cell.length_b   1.000
_cell.length_c   1.000
_cell.angle_alpha   90.00
_cell.angle_beta   90.00
_cell.angle_gamma   90.00
#
_symmetry.space_group_name_H-M   'P 1'
#
loop_
_entity.id
_entity.type
_entity.pdbx_description
1 polymer ?
#
loop_
_entity_poly.entity_id
_entity_poly.type
_entity_poly.pdbx_seq_one_letter_code
_entity_poly.pdbx_strand_id
1 'polypeptide(L)'
;MAGYEAVLSWLTNDPDSEDGAADLQTVFTRQFMQWWDFCKSQWDSRGLGDSEAGFSAFLDASRRRYDAIGFKAMVSAPSFNETIRRLWQFMPASRRPPEVKIRLAPHHFTKPLQLRKDPQKQTAWTNWLEYLSFELRCLERLTAAAESLEPAFYQSTRRLLRVKQPNGNNAASSSAAFGALKPRQRPLGGKGVDMAKELAAARADLDASQKSIDSFIRETRAYRQACRGAFYQRHRVDWVLKEARLMETEMALQSNSAKSKKRKQRDEEPLEAQPKSAKRSDGVRIASPGAAPATPHLRRNPRRSTRQTNPKA
;
A
#
# COMPACT_ATOMS: atom_id res chain seq x y z
N MET A 1 2.59 39.78 -5.20
CA MET A 1 3.28 38.47 -5.36
C MET A 1 3.20 37.76 -4.02
N ALA A 2 2.37 36.72 -3.94
CA ALA A 2 2.14 35.99 -2.71
C ALA A 2 3.35 35.10 -2.40
N GLY A 3 3.93 35.26 -1.21
CA GLY A 3 5.02 34.44 -0.73
C GLY A 3 4.59 32.98 -0.68
N TYR A 4 5.37 32.12 -1.34
CA TYR A 4 5.22 30.69 -1.29
C TYR A 4 5.60 30.23 0.12
N GLU A 5 4.60 29.97 0.96
CA GLU A 5 4.79 29.32 2.25
C GLU A 5 5.33 27.90 1.98
N ALA A 6 6.50 27.58 2.54
CA ALA A 6 7.14 26.30 2.35
C ALA A 6 6.20 25.18 2.81
N VAL A 7 5.96 24.22 1.93
CA VAL A 7 5.25 22.97 2.21
C VAL A 7 5.82 22.37 3.50
N LEU A 8 5.01 22.35 4.57
CA LEU A 8 5.32 21.61 5.78
C LEU A 8 5.59 20.15 5.39
N SER A 9 6.87 19.81 5.47
CA SER A 9 7.53 18.58 5.02
C SER A 9 6.87 17.34 5.64
N TRP A 10 6.19 16.58 4.79
CA TRP A 10 5.64 15.20 4.82
C TRP A 10 5.88 14.17 5.96
N LEU A 11 6.53 14.46 7.09
CA LEU A 11 6.81 13.47 8.15
C LEU A 11 6.80 13.97 9.61
N THR A 12 6.24 15.14 9.93
CA THR A 12 6.36 15.70 11.30
C THR A 12 5.18 15.31 12.22
N ASN A 13 5.50 14.39 13.14
CA ASN A 13 5.22 14.28 14.61
C ASN A 13 3.76 14.06 15.09
N ASP A 14 3.45 13.29 16.14
CA ASP A 14 4.20 12.90 17.36
C ASP A 14 4.38 11.38 17.55
N PRO A 15 5.52 10.94 18.12
CA PRO A 15 5.59 10.41 19.48
C PRO A 15 5.89 11.56 20.47
N ASP A 16 5.58 11.46 21.75
CA ASP A 16 6.20 12.34 22.76
C ASP A 16 7.73 12.10 22.83
N SER A 17 8.55 12.45 21.83
CA SER A 17 10.01 12.33 21.91
C SER A 17 10.75 13.35 21.05
N GLU A 18 11.60 14.09 21.73
CA GLU A 18 12.24 15.36 21.36
C GLU A 18 13.43 15.27 20.39
N ASP A 19 13.60 14.18 19.62
CA ASP A 19 14.83 13.99 18.82
C ASP A 19 14.55 13.70 17.34
N GLY A 20 14.72 14.72 16.49
CA GLY A 20 14.57 14.61 15.03
C GLY A 20 15.49 13.57 14.35
N ALA A 21 16.55 13.12 15.01
CA ALA A 21 17.39 12.01 14.55
C ALA A 21 16.71 10.64 14.72
N ALA A 22 15.97 10.43 15.82
CA ALA A 22 15.19 9.23 16.05
C ALA A 22 14.00 9.16 15.06
N ASP A 23 13.40 10.31 14.75
CA ASP A 23 12.29 10.40 13.78
C ASP A 23 12.72 9.98 12.37
N LEU A 24 13.87 10.45 11.87
CA LEU A 24 14.39 10.02 10.58
C LEU A 24 14.65 8.50 10.53
N GLN A 25 15.22 7.94 11.60
CA GLN A 25 15.48 6.49 11.69
C GLN A 25 14.17 5.67 11.68
N THR A 26 13.11 6.17 12.30
CA THR A 26 11.79 5.50 12.29
C THR A 26 11.14 5.56 10.90
N VAL A 27 11.33 6.66 10.16
CA VAL A 27 10.82 6.81 8.79
C VAL A 27 11.47 5.82 7.84
N PHE A 28 12.81 5.78 7.78
CA PHE A 28 13.51 4.84 6.91
C PHE A 28 13.17 3.40 7.27
N THR A 29 13.01 3.10 8.55
CA THR A 29 12.57 1.78 9.00
C THR A 29 11.17 1.45 8.49
N ARG A 30 10.21 2.36 8.58
CA ARG A 30 8.84 2.15 8.07
C ARG A 30 8.82 1.93 6.57
N GLN A 31 9.55 2.76 5.81
CA GLN A 31 9.62 2.63 4.35
C GLN A 31 10.35 1.34 3.92
N PHE A 32 11.41 0.97 4.62
CA PHE A 32 12.11 -0.29 4.39
C PHE A 32 11.20 -1.49 4.63
N MET A 33 10.48 -1.52 5.75
CA MET A 33 9.53 -2.60 6.04
C MET A 33 8.40 -2.66 5.02
N GLN A 34 7.84 -1.50 4.63
CA GLN A 34 6.82 -1.43 3.58
C GLN A 34 7.33 -1.98 2.25
N TRP A 35 8.54 -1.60 1.85
CA TRP A 35 9.16 -2.10 0.62
C TRP A 35 9.29 -3.62 0.65
N TRP A 36 9.68 -4.18 1.79
CA TRP A 36 9.76 -5.63 1.95
C TRP A 36 8.40 -6.31 2.02
N ASP A 37 7.37 -5.68 2.61
CA ASP A 37 5.99 -6.18 2.54
C ASP A 37 5.52 -6.26 1.08
N PHE A 38 5.87 -5.25 0.27
CA PHE A 38 5.65 -5.27 -1.17
C PHE A 38 6.39 -6.44 -1.83
N CYS A 39 7.70 -6.55 -1.66
CA CYS A 39 8.47 -7.61 -2.32
C CYS A 39 7.99 -9.00 -1.89
N LYS A 40 7.75 -9.23 -0.60
CA LYS A 40 7.16 -10.48 -0.09
C LYS A 40 5.81 -10.77 -0.76
N SER A 41 4.96 -9.76 -0.90
CA SER A 41 3.69 -9.92 -1.59
C SER A 41 3.85 -10.31 -3.07
N GLN A 42 4.91 -9.87 -3.75
CA GLN A 42 5.21 -10.30 -5.12
C GLN A 42 5.55 -11.79 -5.16
N TRP A 43 6.41 -12.27 -4.26
CA TRP A 43 6.78 -13.69 -4.17
C TRP A 43 5.57 -14.57 -3.81
N ASP A 44 4.81 -14.20 -2.78
CA ASP A 44 3.61 -14.92 -2.36
C ASP A 44 2.62 -15.09 -3.52
N SER A 45 2.39 -14.03 -4.28
CA SER A 45 1.45 -14.00 -5.41
C SER A 45 1.85 -14.92 -6.57
N ARG A 46 3.10 -15.37 -6.59
CA ARG A 46 3.66 -16.29 -7.58
C ARG A 46 3.83 -17.71 -7.03
N GLY A 47 3.38 -17.97 -5.80
CA GLY A 47 3.61 -19.25 -5.11
C GLY A 47 5.07 -19.45 -4.68
N LEU A 48 5.82 -18.35 -4.51
CA LEU A 48 7.24 -18.34 -4.14
C LEU A 48 7.46 -17.74 -2.74
N GLY A 49 6.41 -17.64 -1.92
CA GLY A 49 6.45 -17.00 -0.60
C GLY A 49 7.50 -17.57 0.36
N ASP A 50 7.65 -18.89 0.32
CA ASP A 50 8.65 -19.64 1.09
C ASP A 50 9.96 -19.89 0.32
N SER A 51 10.17 -19.18 -0.80
CA SER A 51 11.40 -19.35 -1.56
C SER A 51 12.60 -18.84 -0.76
N GLU A 52 13.65 -19.66 -0.70
CA GLU A 52 14.92 -19.29 -0.06
C GLU A 52 15.55 -18.07 -0.74
N ALA A 53 15.26 -17.84 -2.02
CA ALA A 53 15.70 -16.67 -2.76
C ALA A 53 15.13 -15.35 -2.20
N GLY A 54 13.84 -15.31 -1.86
CA GLY A 54 13.20 -14.14 -1.26
C GLY A 54 13.76 -13.85 0.14
N PHE A 55 13.90 -14.89 0.96
CA PHE A 55 14.48 -14.77 2.29
C PHE A 55 15.95 -14.33 2.25
N SER A 56 16.77 -14.90 1.37
CA SER A 56 18.19 -14.54 1.25
C SER A 56 18.36 -13.05 0.90
N ALA A 57 17.56 -12.54 -0.05
CA ALA A 57 17.58 -11.13 -0.40
C ALA A 57 17.16 -10.22 0.79
N PHE A 58 16.16 -10.65 1.56
CA PHE A 58 15.73 -9.94 2.77
C PHE A 58 16.80 -9.95 3.86
N LEU A 59 17.49 -11.08 4.05
CA LEU A 59 18.56 -11.23 5.01
C LEU A 59 19.73 -10.30 4.69
N ASP A 60 20.18 -10.26 3.43
CA ASP A 60 21.29 -9.40 3.01
C ASP A 60 20.95 -7.91 3.13
N ALA A 61 19.72 -7.52 2.81
CA ALA A 61 19.27 -6.15 3.00
C ALA A 61 19.14 -5.78 4.48
N SER A 62 18.64 -6.70 5.31
CA SER A 62 18.58 -6.50 6.76
C SER A 62 19.97 -6.33 7.35
N ARG A 63 20.94 -7.16 6.93
CA ARG A 63 22.34 -7.06 7.34
C ARG A 63 22.90 -5.67 7.05
N ARG A 64 22.84 -5.23 5.79
CA ARG A 64 23.29 -3.89 5.37
C ARG A 64 22.62 -2.78 6.16
N ARG A 65 21.31 -2.90 6.43
CA ARG A 65 20.57 -1.93 7.22
C ARG A 65 21.13 -1.84 8.63
N TYR A 66 21.17 -2.95 9.37
CA TYR A 66 21.63 -2.97 10.77
C TYR A 66 23.10 -2.55 10.90
N ASP A 67 23.95 -2.93 9.94
CA ASP A 67 25.33 -2.45 9.88
C ASP A 67 25.41 -0.93 9.71
N ALA A 68 24.60 -0.35 8.81
CA ALA A 68 24.57 1.08 8.53
C ALA A 68 24.07 1.92 9.72
N ILE A 69 23.15 1.40 10.53
CA ILE A 69 22.67 2.06 11.75
C ILE A 69 23.53 1.72 12.99
N GLY A 70 24.71 1.12 12.81
CA GLY A 70 25.69 0.91 13.89
C GLY A 70 25.50 -0.36 14.72
N PHE A 71 24.53 -1.23 14.39
CA PHE A 71 24.24 -2.46 15.12
C PHE A 71 25.12 -3.64 14.66
N LYS A 72 26.43 -3.41 14.46
CA LYS A 72 27.39 -4.42 13.98
C LYS A 72 27.46 -5.64 14.89
N ALA A 73 27.42 -5.43 16.21
CA ALA A 73 27.42 -6.52 17.18
C ALA A 73 26.22 -7.46 17.03
N MET A 74 25.05 -6.91 16.68
CA MET A 74 23.83 -7.69 16.41
C MET A 74 23.99 -8.50 15.12
N VAL A 75 24.57 -7.90 14.07
CA VAL A 75 24.81 -8.55 12.78
C VAL A 75 25.80 -9.72 12.90
N SER A 76 26.83 -9.58 13.73
CA SER A 76 27.81 -10.64 13.98
C SER A 76 27.32 -11.75 14.91
N ALA A 77 26.18 -11.57 15.58
CA ALA A 77 25.66 -12.56 16.52
C ALA A 77 25.22 -13.84 15.77
N PRO A 78 25.49 -15.06 16.30
CA PRO A 78 25.06 -16.31 15.68
C PRO A 78 23.54 -16.42 15.48
N SER A 79 22.75 -15.72 16.31
CA SER A 79 21.29 -15.71 16.25
C SER A 79 20.73 -14.78 15.17
N PHE A 80 21.54 -13.94 14.52
CA PHE A 80 21.03 -12.89 13.62
C PHE A 80 20.16 -13.46 12.50
N ASN A 81 20.65 -14.47 11.78
CA ASN A 81 19.92 -15.05 10.65
C ASN A 81 18.56 -15.64 11.09
N GLU A 82 18.52 -16.27 12.26
CA GLU A 82 17.28 -16.82 12.84
C GLU A 82 16.30 -15.72 13.25
N THR A 83 16.78 -14.64 13.87
CA THR A 83 15.96 -13.47 14.18
C THR A 83 15.34 -12.85 12.93
N ILE A 84 16.13 -12.69 11.87
CA ILE A 84 15.65 -12.15 10.59
C ILE A 84 14.70 -13.12 9.89
N ARG A 85 14.93 -14.44 9.99
CA ARG A 85 14.01 -15.47 9.47
C ARG A 85 12.64 -15.40 10.14
N ARG A 86 12.61 -15.26 11.47
CA ARG A 86 11.34 -15.05 12.19
C ARG A 86 10.66 -13.78 11.72
N LEU A 87 11.39 -12.67 11.60
CA LEU A 87 10.83 -11.41 11.10
C LEU A 87 10.21 -11.58 9.70
N TRP A 88 10.92 -12.26 8.79
CA TRP A 88 10.40 -12.58 7.46
C TRP A 88 9.13 -13.42 7.53
N GLN A 89 9.08 -14.45 8.37
CA GLN A 89 7.91 -15.31 8.54
C GLN A 89 6.70 -14.56 9.13
N PHE A 90 6.94 -13.64 10.07
CA PHE A 90 5.88 -12.81 10.68
C PHE A 90 5.30 -11.76 9.75
N MET A 91 6.02 -11.36 8.69
CA MET A 91 5.47 -10.43 7.71
C MET A 91 4.19 -11.01 7.08
N PRO A 92 3.13 -10.20 6.92
CA PRO A 92 1.83 -10.69 6.49
C PRO A 92 1.93 -11.30 5.09
N ALA A 93 1.59 -12.58 4.97
CA ALA A 93 1.48 -13.23 3.68
C ALA A 93 0.36 -12.58 2.87
N SER A 94 0.65 -12.29 1.60
CA SER A 94 -0.34 -11.81 0.65
C SER A 94 -1.23 -12.99 0.23
N ARG A 95 -2.32 -13.23 0.98
CA ARG A 95 -3.26 -14.34 0.73
C ARG A 95 -4.00 -14.30 -0.61
N ARG A 96 -3.84 -13.24 -1.42
CA ARG A 96 -4.45 -13.14 -2.74
C ARG A 96 -3.46 -12.60 -3.76
N PRO A 97 -3.39 -13.20 -4.97
CA PRO A 97 -2.67 -12.59 -6.07
C PRO A 97 -3.29 -11.20 -6.32
N PRO A 98 -2.48 -10.16 -6.53
CA PRO A 98 -3.00 -8.86 -6.82
C PRO A 98 -3.72 -8.94 -8.17
N GLU A 99 -5.00 -8.61 -8.16
CA GLU A 99 -5.73 -8.23 -9.36
C GLU A 99 -5.23 -6.86 -9.83
N VAL A 100 -3.93 -6.79 -10.17
CA VAL A 100 -3.22 -5.55 -10.51
C VAL A 100 -3.97 -4.84 -11.63
N LYS A 101 -4.43 -5.60 -12.63
CA LYS A 101 -5.18 -5.07 -13.77
C LYS A 101 -6.48 -4.38 -13.36
N ILE A 102 -7.23 -4.96 -12.41
CA ILE A 102 -8.51 -4.42 -11.97
C ILE A 102 -8.29 -3.12 -11.21
N ARG A 103 -7.32 -3.09 -10.28
CA ARG A 103 -7.00 -1.88 -9.50
C ARG A 103 -6.43 -0.73 -10.33
N LEU A 104 -5.68 -1.05 -11.39
CA LEU A 104 -5.08 -0.02 -12.25
C LEU A 104 -6.01 0.46 -13.36
N ALA A 105 -7.10 -0.24 -13.66
CA ALA A 105 -8.03 0.13 -14.72
C ALA A 105 -8.56 1.58 -14.62
N PRO A 106 -8.93 2.10 -13.43
CA PRO A 106 -9.37 3.50 -13.27
C PRO A 106 -8.31 4.55 -13.57
N HIS A 107 -7.04 4.17 -13.66
CA HIS A 107 -5.92 5.11 -13.86
C HIS A 107 -5.51 5.26 -15.33
N HIS A 108 -6.09 4.46 -16.24
CA HIS A 108 -5.95 4.59 -17.70
C HIS A 108 -4.50 4.63 -18.24
N PHE A 109 -3.59 3.87 -17.64
CA PHE A 109 -2.25 3.70 -18.20
C PHE A 109 -2.30 3.08 -19.60
N THR A 110 -1.57 3.68 -20.54
CA THR A 110 -1.56 3.27 -21.95
C THR A 110 -0.68 2.05 -22.20
N LYS A 111 0.35 1.87 -21.38
CA LYS A 111 1.32 0.78 -21.55
C LYS A 111 0.80 -0.55 -21.00
N PRO A 112 1.01 -1.66 -21.73
CA PRO A 112 0.54 -2.96 -21.27
C PRO A 112 1.31 -3.44 -20.03
N LEU A 113 0.57 -3.94 -19.05
CA LEU A 113 1.13 -4.59 -17.87
C LEU A 113 1.48 -6.06 -18.17
N GLN A 114 2.77 -6.40 -18.13
CA GLN A 114 3.28 -7.76 -18.29
C GLN A 114 3.98 -8.24 -17.02
N LEU A 115 3.24 -8.94 -16.15
CA LEU A 115 3.79 -9.56 -14.94
C LEU A 115 4.63 -10.79 -15.32
N ARG A 116 5.85 -10.87 -14.78
CA ARG A 116 6.75 -12.02 -14.99
C ARG A 116 6.61 -13.00 -13.83
N LYS A 117 6.79 -14.30 -14.11
CA LYS A 117 6.83 -15.37 -13.10
C LYS A 117 7.93 -15.16 -12.06
N ASP A 118 9.04 -14.59 -12.48
CA ASP A 118 10.15 -14.22 -11.62
C ASP A 118 10.13 -12.69 -11.43
N PRO A 119 9.93 -12.18 -10.19
CA PRO A 119 9.93 -10.75 -9.91
C PRO A 119 11.20 -10.05 -10.35
N GLN A 120 12.36 -10.72 -10.26
CA GLN A 120 13.65 -10.12 -10.60
C GLN A 120 13.81 -9.85 -12.10
N LYS A 121 12.99 -10.49 -12.94
CA LYS A 121 12.99 -10.30 -14.39
C LYS A 121 11.97 -9.26 -14.86
N GLN A 122 11.29 -8.57 -13.94
CA GLN A 122 10.34 -7.53 -14.28
C GLN A 122 11.05 -6.26 -14.74
N THR A 123 10.41 -5.55 -15.68
CA THR A 123 10.88 -4.20 -16.05
C THR A 123 10.63 -3.24 -14.89
N ALA A 124 11.40 -2.15 -14.81
CA ALA A 124 11.18 -1.10 -13.82
C ALA A 124 9.73 -0.57 -13.88
N TRP A 125 9.19 -0.36 -15.08
CA TRP A 125 7.79 0.03 -15.30
C TRP A 125 6.79 -0.97 -14.72
N THR A 126 6.95 -2.26 -15.04
CA THR A 126 6.08 -3.32 -14.51
C THR A 126 6.14 -3.36 -12.98
N ASN A 127 7.35 -3.27 -12.41
CA ASN A 127 7.55 -3.30 -10.96
C ASN A 127 6.88 -2.11 -10.28
N TRP A 128 6.96 -0.92 -10.89
CA TRP A 128 6.30 0.28 -10.39
C TRP A 128 4.77 0.17 -10.41
N LEU A 129 4.19 -0.37 -11.48
CA LEU A 129 2.74 -0.60 -11.55
C LEU A 129 2.26 -1.66 -10.54
N GLU A 130 3.05 -2.71 -10.31
CA GLU A 130 2.75 -3.70 -9.28
C GLU A 130 2.84 -3.07 -7.88
N TYR A 131 3.82 -2.19 -7.64
CA TYR A 131 3.95 -1.42 -6.41
C TYR A 131 2.77 -0.46 -6.19
N LEU A 132 2.33 0.28 -7.22
CA LEU A 132 1.13 1.11 -7.15
C LEU A 132 -0.11 0.29 -6.78
N SER A 133 -0.31 -0.87 -7.41
CA SER A 133 -1.43 -1.75 -7.06
C SER A 133 -1.31 -2.30 -5.64
N PHE A 134 -0.10 -2.53 -5.13
CA PHE A 134 0.12 -2.93 -3.74
C PHE A 134 -0.30 -1.81 -2.77
N GLU A 135 0.13 -0.56 -3.03
CA GLU A 135 -0.21 0.58 -2.18
C GLU A 135 -1.71 0.91 -2.22
N LEU A 136 -2.37 0.77 -3.39
CA LEU A 136 -3.83 0.89 -3.51
C LEU A 136 -4.55 -0.15 -2.65
N ARG A 137 -4.09 -1.40 -2.65
CA ARG A 137 -4.65 -2.45 -1.78
C ARG A 137 -4.45 -2.14 -0.29
N CYS A 138 -3.29 -1.60 0.08
CA CYS A 138 -3.04 -1.18 1.46
C CYS A 138 -4.01 -0.06 1.86
N LEU A 139 -4.30 0.88 0.95
CA LEU A 139 -5.30 1.93 1.17
C LEU A 139 -6.70 1.34 1.36
N GLU A 140 -7.16 0.45 0.46
CA GLU A 140 -8.45 -0.25 0.57
C GLU A 140 -8.62 -0.89 1.95
N ARG A 141 -7.59 -1.62 2.42
CA ARG A 141 -7.62 -2.29 3.73
C ARG A 141 -7.70 -1.32 4.90
N LEU A 142 -6.94 -0.24 4.87
CA LEU A 142 -6.90 0.74 5.95
C LEU A 142 -8.20 1.56 6.02
N THR A 143 -8.73 1.95 4.87
CA THR A 143 -10.05 2.60 4.77
C THR A 143 -11.15 1.70 5.31
N ALA A 144 -11.20 0.43 4.86
CA ALA A 144 -12.19 -0.53 5.36
C ALA A 144 -12.06 -0.78 6.88
N ALA A 145 -10.84 -0.81 7.41
CA ALA A 145 -10.61 -0.92 8.85
C ALA A 145 -11.17 0.30 9.60
N ALA A 146 -10.91 1.51 9.11
CA ALA A 146 -11.43 2.74 9.72
C ALA A 146 -12.97 2.77 9.70
N GLU A 147 -13.59 2.46 8.55
CA GLU A 147 -15.05 2.38 8.39
C GLU A 147 -15.67 1.35 9.34
N SER A 148 -15.07 0.16 9.47
CA SER A 148 -15.60 -0.88 10.37
C SER A 148 -15.55 -0.51 11.86
N LEU A 149 -14.62 0.36 12.24
CA LEU A 149 -14.42 0.82 13.63
C LEU A 149 -15.21 2.10 13.95
N GLU A 150 -15.74 2.77 12.94
CA GLU A 150 -16.46 4.04 13.07
C GLU A 150 -17.70 3.96 14.00
N PRO A 151 -18.56 2.92 13.94
CA PRO A 151 -19.70 2.81 14.85
C PRO A 151 -19.29 2.75 16.32
N ALA A 152 -18.23 1.99 16.63
CA ALA A 152 -17.70 1.86 17.99
C ALA A 152 -17.14 3.21 18.49
N PHE A 153 -16.44 3.94 17.63
CA PHE A 153 -15.96 5.28 17.93
C PHE A 153 -17.09 6.24 18.32
N TYR A 154 -18.16 6.31 17.53
CA TYR A 154 -19.31 7.16 17.85
C TYR A 154 -20.04 6.71 19.11
N GLN A 155 -20.11 5.40 19.37
CA GLN A 155 -20.69 4.88 20.60
C GLN A 155 -19.89 5.32 21.83
N SER A 156 -18.57 5.18 21.82
CA SER A 156 -17.70 5.63 22.92
C SER A 156 -17.77 7.15 23.10
N THR A 157 -17.84 7.90 21.99
CA THR A 157 -18.04 9.37 22.03
C THR A 157 -19.35 9.74 22.72
N ARG A 158 -20.45 9.07 22.38
CA ARG A 158 -21.76 9.28 23.04
C ARG A 158 -21.70 8.95 24.54
N ARG A 159 -20.99 7.88 24.94
CA ARG A 159 -20.83 7.53 26.37
C ARG A 159 -20.08 8.63 27.13
N LEU A 160 -18.96 9.11 26.58
CA LEU A 160 -18.16 10.18 27.20
C LEU A 160 -19.00 11.45 27.39
N LEU A 161 -19.80 11.83 26.38
CA LEU A 161 -20.65 13.02 26.46
C LEU A 161 -21.83 12.87 27.42
N ARG A 162 -22.35 11.64 27.61
CA ARG A 162 -23.43 11.35 28.58
C ARG A 162 -22.95 11.42 30.03
N VAL A 163 -21.75 10.96 30.33
CA VAL A 163 -21.14 11.08 31.68
C VAL A 163 -21.00 12.55 32.07
N LYS A 164 -20.82 13.43 31.09
CA LYS A 164 -20.65 14.88 31.30
C LYS A 164 -21.95 15.65 31.53
N GLN A 165 -23.13 15.05 31.33
CA GLN A 165 -24.38 15.70 31.71
C GLN A 165 -24.64 15.46 33.20
N PRO A 166 -24.57 16.50 34.05
CA PRO A 166 -25.05 16.36 35.42
C PRO A 166 -26.53 15.99 35.35
N ASN A 167 -26.90 14.97 36.11
CA ASN A 167 -28.24 14.45 36.21
C ASN A 167 -29.21 15.63 36.48
N GLY A 168 -29.94 16.08 35.45
CA GLY A 168 -30.83 17.25 35.50
C GLY A 168 -32.06 17.07 36.41
N ASN A 169 -32.16 15.96 37.12
CA ASN A 169 -33.29 15.62 37.98
C ASN A 169 -33.39 16.48 39.26
N ASN A 170 -32.47 17.42 39.49
CA ASN A 170 -32.60 18.44 40.54
C ASN A 170 -32.86 19.87 40.01
N ALA A 171 -33.01 20.07 38.69
CA ALA A 171 -33.25 21.40 38.09
C ALA A 171 -34.70 21.64 37.63
N ALA A 172 -35.64 20.73 37.94
CA ALA A 172 -37.06 20.92 37.69
C ALA A 172 -37.79 21.46 38.94
N SER A 173 -37.38 22.62 39.44
CA SER A 173 -38.17 23.45 40.36
C SER A 173 -37.56 24.85 40.48
N SER A 174 -37.59 25.64 39.41
CA SER A 174 -37.65 27.12 39.54
C SER A 174 -37.64 27.76 38.15
N SER A 175 -38.81 27.89 37.54
CA SER A 175 -39.19 28.87 36.50
C SER A 175 -40.41 28.27 35.76
N ALA A 176 -41.64 28.75 35.86
CA ALA A 176 -42.09 30.11 36.03
C ALA A 176 -43.51 30.16 36.64
N ALA A 177 -43.68 31.01 37.64
CA ALA A 177 -44.94 31.72 37.90
C ALA A 177 -44.56 33.07 38.53
N PHE A 178 -44.43 34.07 37.67
CA PHE A 178 -44.36 35.47 38.05
C PHE A 178 -45.67 35.83 38.80
N GLY A 179 -45.54 36.38 40.01
CA GLY A 179 -46.63 37.09 40.69
C GLY A 179 -47.08 36.50 42.02
N ALA A 180 -46.29 36.72 43.08
CA ALA A 180 -46.79 37.02 44.43
C ALA A 180 -45.62 37.30 45.38
N LEU A 181 -45.50 38.56 45.82
CA LEU A 181 -44.68 38.95 46.97
C LEU A 181 -45.24 38.27 48.23
N LYS A 182 -44.48 37.32 48.79
CA LYS A 182 -44.62 36.91 50.20
C LYS A 182 -43.34 37.26 50.97
N PRO A 183 -43.46 37.79 52.20
CA PRO A 183 -42.30 38.18 52.98
C PRO A 183 -41.51 36.95 53.41
N ARG A 184 -40.23 36.98 53.03
CA ARG A 184 -39.21 35.97 53.27
C ARG A 184 -38.80 36.01 54.74
N GLN A 185 -39.38 35.13 55.56
CA GLN A 185 -38.75 34.77 56.83
C GLN A 185 -37.40 34.12 56.52
N ARG A 186 -36.32 34.67 57.10
CA ARG A 186 -35.00 34.05 57.13
C ARG A 186 -35.00 32.97 58.22
N PRO A 187 -34.75 31.69 57.90
CA PRO A 187 -34.08 30.83 58.85
C PRO A 187 -32.58 31.13 58.76
N LEU A 188 -32.08 31.90 59.72
CA LEU A 188 -30.67 31.90 60.10
C LEU A 188 -30.37 30.55 60.76
N GLY A 189 -30.25 29.51 59.93
CA GLY A 189 -29.76 28.20 60.31
C GLY A 189 -28.48 27.93 59.54
N GLY A 190 -27.35 28.25 60.15
CA GLY A 190 -26.02 27.93 59.62
C GLY A 190 -25.86 26.42 59.47
N LYS A 191 -26.27 25.86 58.33
CA LYS A 191 -25.67 24.64 57.81
C LYS A 191 -24.29 25.07 57.35
N GLY A 192 -23.29 24.91 58.23
CA GLY A 192 -21.91 24.83 57.78
C GLY A 192 -21.89 23.75 56.70
N VAL A 193 -21.75 24.17 55.44
CA VAL A 193 -21.48 23.26 54.35
C VAL A 193 -20.18 22.57 54.77
N ASP A 194 -20.26 21.27 54.99
CA ASP A 194 -19.10 20.48 55.37
C ASP A 194 -18.14 20.50 54.17
N MET A 195 -17.23 21.48 54.17
CA MET A 195 -16.26 21.71 53.10
C MET A 195 -15.43 20.45 52.82
N ALA A 196 -15.23 19.58 53.82
CA ALA A 196 -14.55 18.31 53.63
C ALA A 196 -15.39 17.35 52.78
N LYS A 197 -16.71 17.32 52.97
CA LYS A 197 -17.64 16.53 52.15
C LYS A 197 -17.72 17.04 50.71
N GLU A 198 -17.70 18.35 50.52
CA GLU A 198 -17.69 18.96 49.18
C GLU A 198 -16.37 18.68 48.44
N LEU A 199 -15.23 18.84 49.12
CA LEU A 199 -13.91 18.48 48.56
C LEU A 199 -13.82 16.99 48.22
N ALA A 200 -14.37 16.11 49.06
CA ALA A 200 -14.39 14.68 48.79
C ALA A 200 -15.25 14.34 47.55
N ALA A 201 -16.42 14.98 47.42
CA ALA A 201 -17.28 14.83 46.25
C ALA A 201 -16.58 15.33 44.97
N ALA A 202 -15.97 16.51 45.01
CA ALA A 202 -15.23 17.08 43.88
C ALA A 202 -14.06 16.19 43.42
N ARG A 203 -13.32 15.58 44.36
CA ARG A 203 -12.26 14.60 44.05
C ARG A 203 -12.83 13.34 43.39
N ALA A 204 -13.93 12.80 43.93
CA ALA A 204 -14.57 11.63 43.34
C ALA A 204 -15.07 11.90 41.91
N ASP A 205 -15.62 13.09 41.65
CA ASP A 205 -16.06 13.52 40.32
C ASP A 205 -14.88 13.68 39.33
N LEU A 206 -13.75 14.21 39.79
CA LEU A 206 -12.52 14.32 39.01
C LEU A 206 -11.98 12.92 38.64
N ASP A 207 -11.91 12.01 39.61
CA ASP A 207 -11.45 10.63 39.38
C ASP A 207 -12.38 9.88 38.42
N ALA A 208 -13.70 10.06 38.55
CA ALA A 208 -14.68 9.46 37.64
C ALA A 208 -14.53 10.02 36.21
N SER A 209 -14.32 11.32 36.08
CA SER A 209 -14.06 11.98 34.79
C SER A 209 -12.78 11.49 34.14
N GLN A 210 -11.69 11.39 34.91
CA GLN A 210 -10.41 10.88 34.42
C GLN A 210 -10.54 9.43 33.93
N LYS A 211 -11.18 8.55 34.70
CA LYS A 211 -11.44 7.16 34.29
C LYS A 211 -12.28 7.08 33.01
N SER A 212 -13.26 7.97 32.83
CA SER A 212 -14.06 8.04 31.61
C SER A 212 -13.23 8.45 30.39
N ILE A 213 -12.36 9.45 30.55
CA ILE A 213 -11.41 9.91 29.52
C ILE A 213 -10.45 8.78 29.14
N ASP A 214 -9.86 8.08 30.12
CA ASP A 214 -8.91 6.99 29.86
C ASP A 214 -9.60 5.82 29.13
N SER A 215 -10.83 5.47 29.53
CA SER A 215 -11.61 4.46 28.82
C SER A 215 -11.91 4.87 27.39
N PHE A 216 -12.34 6.12 27.17
CA PHE A 216 -12.56 6.66 25.84
C PHE A 216 -11.29 6.61 24.99
N ILE A 217 -10.14 6.99 25.56
CA ILE A 217 -8.87 7.00 24.83
C ILE A 217 -8.53 5.59 24.37
N ARG A 218 -8.61 4.61 25.28
CA ARG A 218 -8.34 3.20 24.99
C ARG A 218 -9.29 2.63 23.94
N GLU A 219 -10.60 2.85 24.09
CA GLU A 219 -11.64 2.32 23.21
C GLU A 219 -11.52 2.90 21.78
N THR A 220 -11.15 4.16 21.64
CA THR A 220 -11.05 4.84 20.34
C THR A 220 -9.68 4.75 19.67
N ARG A 221 -8.69 4.12 20.33
CA ARG A 221 -7.31 4.03 19.83
C ARG A 221 -7.23 3.37 18.45
N ALA A 222 -7.90 2.23 18.28
CA ALA A 222 -7.85 1.46 17.04
C ALA A 222 -8.44 2.25 15.85
N TYR A 223 -9.58 2.91 16.05
CA TYR A 223 -10.19 3.77 15.03
C TYR A 223 -9.26 4.91 14.63
N ARG A 224 -8.72 5.66 15.61
CA ARG A 224 -7.79 6.77 15.35
C ARG A 224 -6.53 6.31 14.62
N GLN A 225 -6.00 5.13 14.97
CA GLN A 225 -4.86 4.53 14.28
C GLN A 225 -5.19 4.15 12.84
N ALA A 226 -6.36 3.55 12.59
CA ALA A 226 -6.81 3.19 11.25
C ALA A 226 -7.02 4.43 10.36
N CYS A 227 -7.69 5.47 10.87
CA CYS A 227 -7.86 6.73 10.16
C CYS A 227 -6.53 7.38 9.79
N ARG A 228 -5.60 7.45 10.76
CA ARG A 228 -4.25 7.98 10.53
C ARG A 228 -3.50 7.16 9.48
N GLY A 229 -3.59 5.83 9.55
CA GLY A 229 -3.02 4.93 8.56
C GLY A 229 -3.57 5.19 7.15
N ALA A 230 -4.90 5.24 7.01
CA ALA A 230 -5.56 5.51 5.73
C ALA A 230 -5.16 6.88 5.15
N PHE A 231 -5.06 7.91 6.00
CA PHE A 231 -4.61 9.24 5.61
C PHE A 231 -3.19 9.22 5.00
N TYR A 232 -2.20 8.68 5.71
CA TYR A 232 -0.83 8.61 5.18
C TYR A 232 -0.73 7.71 3.94
N GLN A 233 -1.47 6.61 3.94
CA GLN A 233 -1.49 5.69 2.82
C GLN A 233 -2.04 6.34 1.55
N ARG A 234 -3.04 7.23 1.67
CA ARG A 234 -3.56 8.01 0.55
C ARG A 234 -2.50 8.91 -0.06
N HIS A 235 -1.76 9.65 0.76
CA HIS A 235 -0.65 10.49 0.28
C HIS A 235 0.43 9.68 -0.45
N ARG A 236 0.74 8.48 0.05
CA ARG A 236 1.68 7.58 -0.63
C ARG A 236 1.15 7.14 -1.98
N VAL A 237 -0.11 6.71 -2.07
CA VAL A 237 -0.75 6.34 -3.35
C VAL A 237 -0.71 7.51 -4.33
N ASP A 238 -1.05 8.72 -3.89
CA ASP A 238 -1.03 9.91 -4.73
C ASP A 238 0.39 10.20 -5.26
N TRP A 239 1.41 10.03 -4.42
CA TRP A 239 2.80 10.16 -4.84
C TRP A 239 3.22 9.10 -5.87
N VAL A 240 2.98 7.80 -5.58
CA VAL A 240 3.33 6.71 -6.50
C VAL A 240 2.62 6.87 -7.86
N LEU A 241 1.36 7.33 -7.84
CA LEU A 241 0.57 7.59 -9.04
C LEU A 241 1.17 8.72 -9.88
N LYS A 242 1.62 9.82 -9.25
CA LYS A 242 2.32 10.91 -9.95
C LYS A 242 3.60 10.42 -10.60
N GLU A 243 4.42 9.68 -9.87
CA GLU A 243 5.66 9.10 -10.39
C GLU A 243 5.39 8.14 -11.56
N ALA A 244 4.36 7.29 -11.46
CA ALA A 244 3.99 6.38 -12.55
C ALA A 244 3.65 7.14 -13.84
N ARG A 245 2.93 8.26 -13.73
CA ARG A 245 2.62 9.11 -14.89
C ARG A 245 3.87 9.75 -15.49
N LEU A 246 4.77 10.26 -14.66
CA LEU A 246 6.05 10.82 -15.12
C LEU A 246 6.86 9.77 -15.88
N MET A 247 7.05 8.58 -15.29
CA MET A 247 7.73 7.46 -15.95
C MET A 247 7.09 7.10 -17.30
N GLU A 248 5.76 7.04 -17.39
CA GLU A 248 5.07 6.72 -18.63
C GLU A 248 5.38 7.75 -19.73
N THR A 249 5.32 9.03 -19.39
CA THR A 249 5.62 10.13 -20.33
C THR A 249 7.08 10.14 -20.78
N GLU A 250 8.03 9.95 -19.86
CA GLU A 250 9.45 9.91 -20.18
C GLU A 250 9.77 8.78 -21.15
N MET A 251 9.26 7.58 -20.86
CA MET A 251 9.48 6.44 -21.74
C MET A 251 8.81 6.63 -23.12
N ALA A 252 7.70 7.38 -23.21
CA ALA A 252 7.08 7.73 -24.50
C ALA A 252 7.99 8.66 -25.32
N LEU A 253 8.59 9.67 -24.68
CA LEU A 253 9.56 10.58 -25.30
C LEU A 253 10.81 9.85 -25.80
N GLN A 254 11.36 8.95 -24.97
CA GLN A 254 12.51 8.12 -25.36
C GLN A 254 12.20 7.30 -26.61
N SER A 255 11.01 6.70 -26.71
CA SER A 255 10.60 5.90 -27.86
C SER A 255 10.46 6.72 -29.16
N ASN A 256 10.07 7.99 -29.07
CA ASN A 256 9.92 8.89 -30.22
C ASN A 256 11.28 9.39 -30.73
N SER A 257 12.21 9.70 -29.82
CA SER A 257 13.56 10.12 -30.18
C SER A 257 14.33 9.04 -30.95
N ALA A 258 14.18 7.77 -30.55
CA ALA A 258 14.79 6.62 -31.22
C ALA A 258 14.28 6.45 -32.67
N LYS A 259 12.98 6.69 -32.91
CA LYS A 259 12.39 6.64 -34.25
C LYS A 259 12.88 7.79 -35.14
N SER A 260 13.05 8.99 -34.59
CA SER A 260 13.51 10.15 -35.34
C SER A 260 14.96 9.97 -35.83
N LYS A 261 15.86 9.45 -34.99
CA LYS A 261 17.24 9.12 -35.40
C LYS A 261 17.30 8.09 -36.53
N LYS A 262 16.43 7.08 -36.51
CA LYS A 262 16.38 6.06 -37.58
C LYS A 262 15.89 6.64 -38.92
N ARG A 263 15.05 7.67 -38.91
CA ARG A 263 14.61 8.34 -40.15
C ARG A 263 15.71 9.20 -40.75
N LYS A 264 16.53 9.88 -39.93
CA LYS A 264 17.64 10.71 -40.43
C LYS A 264 18.80 9.91 -41.02
N GLN A 265 18.99 8.65 -40.60
CA GLN A 265 20.04 7.78 -41.14
C GLN A 265 19.70 7.19 -42.54
N ARG A 266 18.46 7.32 -43.01
CA ARG A 266 18.05 6.79 -44.33
C ARG A 266 18.21 7.81 -45.48
N ASP A 267 18.37 9.09 -45.18
CA ASP A 267 18.56 10.16 -46.18
C ASP A 267 20.04 10.49 -46.43
N GLU A 268 20.96 9.81 -45.74
CA GLU A 268 22.43 9.96 -45.86
C GLU A 268 23.06 8.65 -46.37
N GLU A 269 22.39 7.94 -47.29
CA GLU A 269 23.02 6.87 -48.06
C GLU A 269 23.35 7.40 -49.47
N PRO A 270 24.63 7.55 -49.84
CA PRO A 270 25.02 8.02 -51.17
C PRO A 270 24.53 7.04 -52.24
N LEU A 271 23.90 7.58 -53.27
CA LEU A 271 23.47 6.86 -54.47
C LEU A 271 24.71 6.32 -55.23
N GLU A 272 25.24 5.18 -54.83
CA GLU A 272 26.21 4.44 -55.64
C GLU A 272 25.50 3.71 -56.80
N ALA A 273 25.74 4.28 -57.98
CA ALA A 273 25.95 3.63 -59.27
C ALA A 273 25.36 2.22 -59.49
N GLN A 274 24.28 2.18 -60.26
CA GLN A 274 23.84 1.03 -61.04
C GLN A 274 24.89 0.60 -62.08
N PRO A 275 25.17 -0.71 -62.25
CA PRO A 275 25.68 -1.24 -63.50
C PRO A 275 24.58 -1.98 -64.29
N LYS A 276 24.45 -1.59 -65.55
CA LYS A 276 23.66 -2.24 -66.61
C LYS A 276 24.43 -3.43 -67.19
N SER A 277 23.80 -4.60 -67.33
CA SER A 277 24.15 -5.62 -68.36
C SER A 277 22.98 -6.63 -68.50
N ALA A 278 22.23 -6.68 -69.60
CA ALA A 278 22.54 -7.26 -70.93
C ALA A 278 22.37 -8.81 -71.02
N LYS A 279 21.14 -9.23 -71.34
CA LYS A 279 20.70 -10.12 -72.44
C LYS A 279 21.70 -11.15 -73.05
N ARG A 280 21.37 -12.47 -72.95
CA ARG A 280 21.61 -13.60 -73.90
C ARG A 280 21.07 -14.91 -73.27
N SER A 281 20.01 -15.56 -73.78
CA SER A 281 19.82 -16.46 -74.95
C SER A 281 19.87 -17.96 -74.60
N ASP A 282 18.71 -18.61 -74.76
CA ASP A 282 18.36 -19.97 -75.23
C ASP A 282 19.33 -21.17 -75.19
N GLY A 283 18.75 -22.35 -74.86
CA GLY A 283 19.08 -23.61 -75.57
C GLY A 283 19.22 -24.93 -74.77
N VAL A 284 18.11 -25.67 -74.60
CA VAL A 284 17.89 -27.13 -74.85
C VAL A 284 18.98 -28.17 -74.37
N ARG A 285 18.71 -29.02 -73.34
CA ARG A 285 18.28 -30.47 -73.36
C ARG A 285 19.21 -31.40 -74.19
N ILE A 286 19.78 -32.54 -73.76
CA ILE A 286 19.29 -33.85 -73.23
C ILE A 286 20.60 -34.61 -72.79
N ALA A 287 20.76 -35.32 -71.66
CA ALA A 287 20.41 -36.73 -71.44
C ALA A 287 20.86 -37.22 -70.03
N SER A 288 19.98 -37.98 -69.37
CA SER A 288 20.18 -38.84 -68.18
C SER A 288 21.01 -40.11 -68.53
N PRO A 289 21.21 -41.16 -67.67
CA PRO A 289 20.60 -41.46 -66.36
C PRO A 289 21.48 -42.16 -65.29
N GLY A 290 20.93 -42.30 -64.07
CA GLY A 290 21.28 -43.43 -63.22
C GLY A 290 21.25 -43.18 -61.72
N ALA A 291 20.08 -43.34 -61.08
CA ALA A 291 19.89 -44.21 -59.91
C ALA A 291 18.52 -43.93 -59.26
N ALA A 292 17.76 -45.01 -59.14
CA ALA A 292 16.36 -45.10 -58.78
C ALA A 292 16.10 -45.03 -57.25
N PRO A 293 14.81 -44.94 -56.86
CA PRO A 293 14.35 -44.30 -55.62
C PRO A 293 13.81 -45.30 -54.58
N ALA A 294 13.56 -44.81 -53.36
CA ALA A 294 12.64 -45.46 -52.43
C ALA A 294 11.90 -44.43 -51.56
N THR A 295 10.69 -44.08 -51.98
CA THR A 295 9.52 -43.88 -51.12
C THR A 295 8.32 -44.12 -52.02
N PRO A 296 7.32 -44.87 -51.53
CA PRO A 296 6.04 -44.20 -51.24
C PRO A 296 5.26 -44.96 -50.11
N HIS A 297 4.09 -44.62 -49.57
CA HIS A 297 2.95 -43.77 -49.90
C HIS A 297 2.22 -43.40 -48.58
N LEU A 298 1.71 -42.17 -48.52
CA LEU A 298 0.32 -41.76 -48.20
C LEU A 298 -0.62 -42.72 -47.43
N ARG A 299 -1.19 -42.25 -46.30
CA ARG A 299 -2.64 -42.26 -45.97
C ARG A 299 -2.88 -41.47 -44.66
N ARG A 300 -3.55 -40.32 -44.67
CA ARG A 300 -5.02 -40.06 -44.67
C ARG A 300 -5.70 -40.34 -43.31
N ASN A 301 -6.03 -39.24 -42.60
CA ASN A 301 -6.95 -39.06 -41.45
C ASN A 301 -8.29 -39.84 -41.58
N PRO A 302 -9.01 -40.21 -40.48
CA PRO A 302 -9.94 -39.28 -39.81
C PRO A 302 -10.31 -39.51 -38.31
N ARG A 303 -11.04 -38.50 -37.80
CA ARG A 303 -11.85 -38.33 -36.56
C ARG A 303 -12.63 -39.54 -35.98
N ARG A 304 -12.74 -39.56 -34.64
CA ARG A 304 -13.94 -39.89 -33.78
C ARG A 304 -13.56 -39.53 -32.33
N SER A 305 -14.22 -38.71 -31.50
CA SER A 305 -15.62 -38.55 -31.04
C SER A 305 -16.26 -39.79 -30.43
N THR A 306 -16.42 -39.75 -29.08
CA THR A 306 -17.46 -40.29 -28.15
C THR A 306 -16.77 -40.63 -26.80
N ARG A 307 -17.31 -40.48 -25.59
CA ARG A 307 -18.63 -40.14 -25.04
C ARG A 307 -18.50 -40.03 -23.49
N GLN A 308 -19.45 -39.30 -22.91
CA GLN A 308 -19.84 -39.18 -21.49
C GLN A 308 -19.61 -40.41 -20.58
N THR A 309 -19.33 -40.15 -19.30
CA THR A 309 -20.13 -40.64 -18.16
C THR A 309 -19.88 -39.77 -16.90
N ASN A 310 -20.95 -39.13 -16.41
CA ASN A 310 -21.24 -38.93 -14.98
C ASN A 310 -22.10 -40.15 -14.55
N PRO A 311 -22.25 -40.54 -13.25
CA PRO A 311 -22.72 -39.63 -12.19
C PRO A 311 -22.32 -39.94 -10.72
N LYS A 312 -22.67 -38.95 -9.86
CA LYS A 312 -23.15 -39.00 -8.45
C LYS A 312 -22.27 -39.59 -7.33
N ALA A 313 -21.96 -38.73 -6.35
CA ALA A 313 -22.57 -38.76 -5.01
C ALA A 313 -22.79 -37.31 -4.55
#